data_AF-A0A7N8WM70-F1
#
_entry.id   AF-A0A7N8WM70-F1
#
_cell.length_a   1.000
_cell.length_b   1.000
_cell.length_c   1.000
_cell.angle_alpha   90.00
_cell.angle_beta   90.00
_cell.angle_gamma   90.00
#
_symmetry.space_group_name_H-M   'P 1'
#
loop_
_entity.id
_entity.type
_entity.pdbx_description
1 polymer ?
#
loop_
_entity_poly.entity_id
_entity_poly.type
_entity_poly.pdbx_seq_one_letter_code
_entity_poly.pdbx_strand_id
1 'polypeptide(L)'
;MSAASCLRSEDQFLCSICLDVFTDPVSTPCGHNFCKNCINQHWDVNDRCQCPMCKRVFNPRPELHINTFISGMVAEFRHGAQHKASSSSSDQQAAKPGQVLCDVCTGTKLKALKSCLVCLVSYCETHLEPHLTALVLKRHQLIQPVDNLEGRMCRKHDKPLELFCKTDQTCVCTLCSVLDHRTHEFVPLKEEGEGKKAELGKTQAEIQKMIQKRRVKIEELKESVRISKAAADRETAEGLQVFTALMESVERGLEQLIQEIEEQQESTEKQAEGFIKDLEQEISELMKRSTEVEQLSRSEDHLHLLQSFSSLKAAPPTKDWTEVRVRPPSHEETVVRAVAQLEDTLRKETKKLFEAELKRVQQFEVDVTLDPHTAYCKLILSDDGKQVSHSDVKKKLPDNPERFSTGSNVLGKQSFSSGRFYFEVQVKGKTKWDLGVARESINRKGEITLSPKNGFWTIWLRNGNEYEALDGPSVRLSLRSGPEKVGVFVDYEEGLVSFYDVDAAALIYSFTGCSFTEKLYPFFSPCNNDGGKNSAPLIICPVNQTV
;
A
#
# COMPACT_ATOMS: atom_id res chain seq x y z
N MET A 1 25.40 75.57 -42.77
CA MET A 1 25.54 75.22 -44.20
C MET A 1 25.35 73.72 -44.32
N SER A 2 24.40 73.29 -45.15
CA SER A 2 24.01 71.89 -45.31
C SER A 2 25.12 71.10 -46.03
N ALA A 3 25.64 70.03 -45.42
CA ALA A 3 26.46 69.05 -46.12
C ALA A 3 25.54 67.86 -46.48
N ALA A 4 25.18 67.77 -47.76
CA ALA A 4 24.38 66.69 -48.30
C ALA A 4 25.10 65.33 -48.12
N SER A 5 24.61 64.49 -47.21
CA SER A 5 24.99 63.07 -47.18
C SER A 5 24.23 62.34 -48.29
N CYS A 6 24.76 62.39 -49.50
CA CYS A 6 24.27 61.59 -50.63
C CYS A 6 24.48 60.10 -50.31
N LEU A 7 23.40 59.37 -50.01
CA LEU A 7 23.39 57.90 -49.97
C LEU A 7 23.72 57.41 -51.38
N ARG A 8 24.97 57.00 -51.62
CA ARG A 8 25.38 56.37 -52.88
C ARG A 8 24.70 54.99 -52.99
N SER A 9 23.93 54.74 -54.05
CA SER A 9 23.27 53.45 -54.28
C SER A 9 24.29 52.38 -54.69
N GLU A 10 24.09 51.13 -54.25
CA GLU A 10 24.93 49.96 -54.57
C GLU A 10 25.11 49.76 -56.08
N ASP A 11 24.09 50.09 -56.86
CA ASP A 11 24.06 49.93 -58.31
C ASP A 11 25.17 50.71 -59.06
N GLN A 12 25.76 51.74 -58.44
CA GLN A 12 26.80 52.56 -59.06
C GLN A 12 28.18 51.88 -59.09
N PHE A 13 28.37 50.82 -58.30
CA PHE A 13 29.65 50.11 -58.16
C PHE A 13 29.63 48.69 -58.70
N LEU A 14 28.54 48.27 -59.37
CA LEU A 14 28.41 46.92 -59.92
C LEU A 14 29.04 46.81 -61.31
N CYS A 15 29.79 45.73 -61.50
CA CYS A 15 30.25 45.30 -62.81
C CYS A 15 29.10 44.65 -63.57
N SER A 16 28.73 45.18 -64.74
CA SER A 16 27.61 44.66 -65.52
C SER A 16 27.84 43.27 -66.14
N ILE A 17 29.03 42.67 -65.96
CA ILE A 17 29.35 41.33 -66.44
C ILE A 17 29.12 40.30 -65.34
N CYS A 18 29.74 40.48 -64.16
CA CYS A 18 29.57 39.55 -63.03
C CYS A 18 28.41 39.94 -62.10
N LEU A 19 27.80 41.11 -62.31
CA LEU A 19 26.74 41.69 -61.50
C LEU A 19 27.10 41.87 -60.01
N ASP A 20 28.40 42.01 -59.74
CA ASP A 20 28.97 42.18 -58.39
C ASP A 20 29.82 43.45 -58.31
N VAL A 21 30.07 43.94 -57.10
CA VAL A 21 30.86 45.14 -56.81
C VAL A 21 32.26 44.99 -57.41
N PHE A 22 32.75 46.03 -58.10
CA PHE A 22 34.00 45.96 -58.83
C PHE A 22 35.17 45.39 -58.01
N THR A 23 35.86 44.41 -58.58
CA THR A 23 37.16 43.91 -58.10
C THR A 23 38.20 44.24 -59.15
N ASP A 24 39.25 44.97 -58.76
CA ASP A 24 40.22 45.60 -59.66
C ASP A 24 39.52 46.35 -60.81
N PRO A 25 38.74 47.41 -60.51
CA PRO A 25 37.99 48.14 -61.53
C PRO A 25 38.92 48.71 -62.60
N VAL A 26 38.55 48.55 -63.87
CA VAL A 26 39.21 49.16 -65.02
C VAL A 26 38.21 49.96 -65.84
N SER A 27 38.67 51.06 -66.45
CA SER A 27 37.85 51.91 -67.31
C SER A 27 38.24 51.70 -68.76
N THR A 28 37.25 51.37 -69.60
CA THR A 28 37.45 51.31 -71.06
C THR A 28 37.56 52.73 -71.65
N PRO A 29 38.13 52.93 -72.85
CA PRO A 29 38.20 54.25 -73.49
C PRO A 29 36.84 54.90 -73.79
N CYS A 30 35.73 54.15 -73.72
CA CYS A 30 34.39 54.70 -73.81
C CYS A 30 33.79 55.14 -72.46
N GLY A 31 34.56 55.05 -71.37
CA GLY A 31 34.18 55.51 -70.03
C GLY A 31 33.43 54.49 -69.17
N HIS A 32 33.10 53.30 -69.68
CA HIS A 32 32.45 52.25 -68.90
C HIS A 32 33.46 51.45 -68.08
N ASN A 33 33.04 51.05 -66.88
CA ASN A 33 33.87 50.40 -65.88
C ASN A 33 33.48 48.93 -65.70
N PHE A 34 34.48 48.07 -65.51
CA PHE A 34 34.30 46.62 -65.34
C PHE A 34 35.38 46.08 -64.39
N CYS A 35 35.20 44.90 -63.81
CA CYS A 35 36.30 44.18 -63.19
C CYS A 35 37.33 43.81 -64.27
N LYS A 36 38.64 43.98 -63.99
CA LYS A 36 39.72 43.68 -64.95
C LYS A 36 39.59 42.30 -65.58
N ASN A 37 39.35 41.28 -64.75
CA ASN A 37 39.21 39.91 -65.22
C ASN A 37 37.96 39.72 -66.08
N CYS A 38 36.83 40.31 -65.70
CA CYS A 38 35.57 40.16 -66.44
C CYS A 38 35.65 40.74 -67.85
N ILE A 39 36.22 41.94 -68.01
CA ILE A 39 36.33 42.55 -69.34
C ILE A 39 37.38 41.86 -70.21
N ASN A 40 38.47 41.38 -69.61
CA ASN A 40 39.47 40.61 -70.35
C ASN A 40 38.89 39.28 -70.84
N GLN A 41 38.23 38.50 -69.98
CA GLN A 41 37.57 37.27 -70.39
C GLN A 41 36.51 37.51 -71.48
N HIS A 42 35.71 38.58 -71.35
CA HIS A 42 34.73 38.93 -72.37
C HIS A 42 35.37 39.23 -73.74
N TRP A 43 36.57 39.83 -73.76
CA TRP A 43 37.34 40.07 -74.99
C TRP A 43 38.12 38.85 -75.48
N ASP A 44 38.48 37.93 -74.60
CA ASP A 44 39.21 36.70 -74.95
C ASP A 44 38.28 35.66 -75.61
N VAL A 45 36.99 35.67 -75.27
CA VAL A 45 35.97 34.74 -75.82
C VAL A 45 35.30 35.27 -77.09
N ASN A 46 35.33 36.58 -77.35
CA ASN A 46 34.69 37.18 -78.53
C ASN A 46 35.72 37.64 -79.58
N ASP A 47 35.42 37.41 -80.86
CA ASP A 47 36.30 37.80 -82.00
C ASP A 47 36.55 39.32 -82.12
N ARG A 48 35.84 40.17 -81.36
CA ARG A 48 35.98 41.63 -81.38
C ARG A 48 36.07 42.20 -79.97
N CYS A 49 37.02 43.09 -79.74
CA CYS A 49 37.16 43.84 -78.48
C CYS A 49 36.05 44.90 -78.36
N GLN A 50 34.87 44.50 -77.91
CA GLN A 50 33.68 45.35 -77.82
C GLN A 50 33.30 45.63 -76.36
N CYS A 51 32.88 46.86 -76.06
CA CYS A 51 32.34 47.22 -74.75
C CYS A 51 30.99 46.50 -74.51
N PRO A 52 30.82 45.74 -73.41
CA PRO A 52 29.56 45.05 -73.10
C PRO A 52 28.35 45.97 -72.96
N MET A 53 28.55 47.20 -72.47
CA MET A 53 27.49 48.16 -72.17
C MET A 53 27.03 48.94 -73.41
N CYS A 54 27.93 49.70 -74.06
CA CYS A 54 27.56 50.57 -75.17
C CYS A 54 27.86 49.99 -76.55
N LYS A 55 28.39 48.77 -76.61
CA LYS A 55 28.70 48.06 -77.86
C LYS A 55 29.74 48.76 -78.77
N ARG A 56 30.49 49.75 -78.27
CA ARG A 56 31.63 50.35 -79.01
C ARG A 56 32.76 49.33 -79.17
N VAL A 57 33.29 49.20 -80.39
CA VAL A 57 34.41 48.31 -80.73
C VAL A 57 35.74 49.07 -80.66
N PHE A 58 36.79 48.43 -80.15
CA PHE A 58 38.14 48.98 -80.04
C PHE A 58 39.11 48.17 -80.89
N ASN A 59 39.83 48.83 -81.81
CA ASN A 59 40.91 48.23 -82.61
C ASN A 59 42.06 49.24 -82.74
N PRO A 60 43.28 48.95 -82.23
CA PRO A 60 43.68 47.73 -81.52
C PRO A 60 43.07 47.61 -80.10
N ARG A 61 43.18 46.43 -79.48
CA ARG A 61 42.71 46.18 -78.10
C ARG A 61 43.40 47.15 -77.12
N PRO A 62 42.66 47.93 -76.33
CA PRO A 62 43.25 48.89 -75.40
C PRO A 62 43.86 48.17 -74.20
N GLU A 63 45.01 48.66 -73.74
CA GLU A 63 45.61 48.20 -72.50
C GLU A 63 44.91 48.84 -71.30
N LEU A 64 44.39 48.02 -70.39
CA LEU A 64 43.60 48.47 -69.26
C LEU A 64 44.38 48.37 -67.94
N HIS A 65 44.50 49.51 -67.28
CA HIS A 65 45.09 49.65 -65.95
C HIS A 65 43.99 49.81 -64.90
N ILE A 66 44.25 49.35 -63.67
CA ILE A 66 43.30 49.48 -62.56
C ILE A 66 43.05 50.96 -62.30
N ASN A 67 41.79 51.35 -62.32
CA ASN A 67 41.35 52.69 -61.98
C ASN A 67 41.41 52.84 -60.44
N THR A 68 42.51 53.40 -59.96
CA THR A 68 42.79 53.58 -58.52
C THR A 68 41.76 54.46 -57.83
N PHE A 69 41.13 55.41 -58.54
CA PHE A 69 40.07 56.25 -58.00
C PHE A 69 38.79 55.45 -57.73
N ILE A 70 38.31 54.66 -58.70
CA ILE A 70 37.14 53.79 -58.50
C ILE A 70 37.44 52.72 -57.46
N SER A 71 38.67 52.17 -57.47
CA SER A 71 39.11 51.20 -56.46
C SER A 71 39.04 51.80 -55.04
N GLY A 72 39.49 53.05 -54.84
CA GLY A 72 39.36 53.76 -53.57
C GLY A 72 37.91 53.98 -53.14
N MET A 73 37.03 54.37 -54.07
CA MET A 73 35.59 54.54 -53.78
C MET A 73 34.91 53.22 -53.39
N VAL A 74 35.28 52.10 -54.03
CA VAL A 74 34.75 50.77 -53.69
C VAL A 74 35.27 50.31 -52.33
N ALA A 75 36.51 50.60 -51.98
CA ALA A 75 37.07 50.30 -50.67
C ALA A 75 36.35 51.06 -49.54
N GLU A 76 36.08 52.35 -49.73
CA GLU A 76 35.26 53.15 -48.80
C GLU A 76 33.82 52.62 -48.69
N PHE A 77 33.23 52.22 -49.82
CA PHE A 77 31.90 51.60 -49.84
C PHE A 77 31.86 50.28 -49.05
N ARG A 78 32.85 49.39 -49.23
CA ARG A 78 32.98 48.15 -48.46
C ARG A 78 33.21 48.39 -46.96
N HIS A 79 33.98 49.41 -46.59
CA HIS A 79 34.17 49.82 -45.19
C HIS A 79 32.88 50.40 -44.56
N GLY A 80 32.08 51.16 -45.33
CA GLY A 80 30.78 51.68 -44.89
C GLY A 80 29.71 50.59 -44.69
N ALA A 81 29.74 49.52 -45.49
CA ALA A 81 28.85 48.36 -45.34
C ALA A 81 29.17 47.51 -44.09
N GLN A 82 30.44 47.42 -43.68
CA GLN A 82 30.85 46.73 -42.45
C GLN A 82 30.41 47.45 -41.17
N HIS A 83 30.32 48.78 -41.16
CA HIS A 83 29.82 49.55 -40.00
C HIS A 83 28.29 49.46 -39.80
N LYS A 84 27.51 49.08 -40.83
CA LYS A 84 26.07 48.80 -40.72
C LYS A 84 25.76 47.37 -40.24
N ALA A 85 26.70 46.42 -40.37
CA ALA A 85 26.55 45.05 -39.86
C ALA A 85 26.66 44.94 -38.32
N SER A 86 27.09 45.99 -37.62
CA SER A 86 27.25 46.01 -36.15
C SER A 86 26.10 46.67 -35.39
N SER A 87 25.04 47.12 -36.06
CA SER A 87 23.88 47.78 -35.40
C SER A 87 22.54 47.03 -35.55
N SER A 88 22.55 45.81 -36.10
CA SER A 88 21.40 44.87 -36.07
C SER A 88 21.81 43.46 -35.63
N SER A 89 22.72 43.38 -34.66
CA SER A 89 23.22 42.14 -34.07
C SER A 89 22.24 41.56 -33.05
N SER A 90 21.17 40.90 -33.51
CA SER A 90 20.35 40.14 -32.56
C SER A 90 19.55 38.99 -33.16
N ASP A 91 20.08 38.18 -34.11
CA ASP A 91 19.52 36.81 -34.31
C ASP A 91 20.30 35.74 -35.14
N GLN A 92 21.54 35.94 -35.60
CA GLN A 92 22.28 34.85 -36.27
C GLN A 92 23.09 33.98 -35.28
N GLN A 93 22.41 33.17 -34.47
CA GLN A 93 23.05 32.14 -33.63
C GLN A 93 23.39 30.88 -34.44
N ALA A 94 24.56 30.29 -34.17
CA ALA A 94 24.89 28.94 -34.62
C ALA A 94 23.81 27.94 -34.16
N ALA A 95 23.44 26.99 -35.01
CA ALA A 95 22.35 26.06 -34.73
C ALA A 95 22.64 25.18 -33.49
N LYS A 96 21.62 24.95 -32.66
CA LYS A 96 21.70 24.06 -31.48
C LYS A 96 21.53 22.59 -31.89
N PRO A 97 22.03 21.62 -31.10
CA PRO A 97 21.80 20.20 -31.35
C PRO A 97 20.30 19.87 -31.52
N GLY A 98 19.93 19.15 -32.58
CA GLY A 98 18.55 18.80 -32.91
C GLY A 98 17.78 19.82 -33.75
N GLN A 99 18.43 20.87 -34.26
CA GLN A 99 17.84 21.81 -35.22
C GLN A 99 18.22 21.47 -36.66
N VAL A 100 17.27 21.59 -37.58
CA VAL A 100 17.51 21.46 -39.02
C VAL A 100 18.47 22.56 -39.47
N LEU A 101 19.55 22.17 -40.16
CA LEU A 101 20.61 23.05 -40.61
C LEU A 101 20.34 23.56 -42.03
N CYS A 102 20.93 24.70 -42.39
CA CYS A 102 20.92 25.17 -43.77
C CYS A 102 21.90 24.38 -44.64
N ASP A 103 21.42 23.81 -45.75
CA ASP A 103 22.27 22.95 -46.58
C ASP A 103 23.26 23.76 -47.43
N VAL A 104 22.95 25.03 -47.72
CA VAL A 104 23.72 25.91 -48.62
C VAL A 104 24.94 26.56 -47.95
N CYS A 105 24.91 26.77 -46.62
CA CYS A 105 26.03 27.39 -45.91
C CYS A 105 27.34 26.61 -46.12
N THR A 106 28.41 27.28 -46.55
CA THR A 106 29.72 26.65 -46.83
C THR A 106 30.67 26.63 -45.63
N GLY A 107 30.34 27.33 -44.54
CA GLY A 107 31.08 27.36 -43.28
C GLY A 107 30.20 26.93 -42.09
N THR A 108 30.16 27.75 -41.03
CA THR A 108 29.27 27.51 -39.88
C THR A 108 27.83 27.39 -40.34
N LYS A 109 27.24 26.19 -40.15
CA LYS A 109 25.87 25.90 -40.55
C LYS A 109 24.89 26.68 -39.66
N LEU A 110 24.14 27.58 -40.27
CA LEU A 110 23.07 28.31 -39.60
C LEU A 110 21.80 27.46 -39.50
N LYS A 111 20.95 27.77 -38.53
CA LYS A 111 19.62 27.16 -38.39
C LYS A 111 18.79 27.46 -39.65
N ALA A 112 18.17 26.44 -40.22
CA ALA A 112 17.20 26.63 -41.29
C ALA A 112 15.91 27.27 -40.76
N LEU A 113 15.36 28.22 -41.52
CA LEU A 113 14.06 28.85 -41.24
C LEU A 113 12.93 28.22 -42.05
N LYS A 114 13.22 27.76 -43.28
CA LYS A 114 12.28 27.05 -44.14
C LYS A 114 13.00 25.99 -44.96
N SER A 115 12.26 24.98 -45.38
CA SER A 115 12.69 24.04 -46.42
C SER A 115 11.81 24.17 -47.65
N CYS A 116 12.40 24.01 -48.83
CA CYS A 116 11.68 24.06 -50.09
C CYS A 116 11.40 22.65 -50.60
N LEU A 117 10.12 22.34 -50.88
CA LEU A 117 9.72 21.03 -51.42
C LEU A 117 10.07 20.85 -52.90
N VAL A 118 10.39 21.95 -53.61
CA VAL A 118 10.84 21.89 -55.01
C VAL A 118 12.35 21.69 -55.10
N CYS A 119 13.14 22.50 -54.39
CA CYS A 119 14.61 22.37 -54.37
C CYS A 119 15.11 21.22 -53.50
N LEU A 120 14.28 20.67 -52.60
CA LEU A 120 14.65 19.69 -51.58
C LEU A 120 15.84 20.13 -50.71
N VAL A 121 15.84 21.42 -50.36
CA VAL A 121 16.90 22.09 -49.60
C VAL A 121 16.30 22.93 -48.47
N SER A 122 17.00 22.98 -47.34
CA SER A 122 16.73 23.80 -46.17
C SER A 122 17.59 25.07 -46.15
N TYR A 123 16.97 26.21 -45.87
CA TYR A 123 17.57 27.53 -46.00
C TYR A 123 17.56 28.29 -44.68
N CYS A 124 18.70 28.87 -44.30
CA CYS A 124 18.76 29.95 -43.31
C CYS A 124 18.19 31.23 -43.93
N GLU A 125 18.02 32.29 -43.13
CA GLU A 125 17.41 33.55 -43.57
C GLU A 125 18.02 34.11 -44.86
N THR A 126 19.35 34.19 -44.92
CA THR A 126 20.06 34.74 -46.08
C THR A 126 19.85 33.91 -47.35
N HIS A 127 19.88 32.58 -47.26
CA HIS A 127 19.68 31.71 -48.41
C HIS A 127 18.20 31.48 -48.74
N LEU A 128 17.29 31.89 -47.85
CA LEU A 128 15.85 31.85 -48.08
C LEU A 128 15.36 33.09 -48.85
N GLU A 129 16.06 34.22 -48.72
CA GLU A 129 15.71 35.50 -49.33
C GLU A 129 15.38 35.40 -50.84
N PRO A 130 16.14 34.67 -51.68
CA PRO A 130 15.81 34.50 -53.10
C PRO A 130 14.45 33.81 -53.33
N HIS A 131 14.05 32.87 -52.48
CA HIS A 131 12.73 32.21 -52.55
C HIS A 131 11.59 33.16 -52.15
N LEU A 132 11.90 34.25 -51.45
CA LEU A 132 10.93 35.26 -51.03
C LEU A 132 10.90 36.48 -51.94
N THR A 133 11.97 36.80 -52.68
CA THR A 133 12.09 38.02 -53.48
C THR A 133 12.06 37.77 -54.98
N ALA A 134 12.73 36.72 -55.48
CA ALA A 134 12.82 36.43 -56.91
C ALA A 134 11.50 35.88 -57.49
N LEU A 135 11.04 36.46 -58.61
CA LEU A 135 9.74 36.14 -59.23
C LEU A 135 9.56 34.65 -59.57
N VAL A 136 10.62 33.98 -60.01
CA VAL A 136 10.59 32.55 -60.40
C VAL A 136 10.49 31.65 -59.17
N LEU A 137 11.20 32.00 -58.09
CA LEU A 137 11.34 31.17 -56.90
C LEU A 137 10.22 31.37 -55.87
N LYS A 138 9.51 32.50 -55.92
CA LYS A 138 8.29 32.75 -55.11
C LYS A 138 7.19 31.69 -55.26
N ARG A 139 7.21 30.93 -56.35
CA ARG A 139 6.26 29.84 -56.62
C ARG A 139 6.63 28.53 -55.95
N HIS A 140 7.84 28.42 -55.38
CA HIS A 140 8.27 27.24 -54.68
C HIS A 140 7.55 27.10 -53.34
N GLN A 141 7.08 25.89 -53.03
CA GLN A 141 6.38 25.62 -51.77
C GLN A 141 7.39 25.50 -50.62
N LEU A 142 7.30 26.43 -49.68
CA LEU A 142 8.13 26.48 -48.47
C LEU A 142 7.38 25.93 -47.25
N ILE A 143 8.01 25.02 -46.52
CA ILE A 143 7.48 24.42 -45.28
C ILE A 143 8.38 24.73 -44.09
N GLN A 144 7.90 24.40 -42.87
CA GLN A 144 8.77 24.39 -41.70
C GLN A 144 9.94 23.42 -41.94
N PRO A 145 11.14 23.73 -41.42
CA PRO A 145 12.30 22.88 -41.61
C PRO A 145 12.04 21.45 -41.13
N VAL A 146 12.41 20.46 -41.93
CA VAL A 146 12.33 19.04 -41.59
C VAL A 146 13.66 18.36 -41.93
N ASP A 147 14.10 17.42 -41.09
CA ASP A 147 15.39 16.73 -41.28
C ASP A 147 15.40 15.82 -42.53
N ASN A 148 14.25 15.28 -42.91
CA ASN A 148 14.12 14.37 -44.05
C ASN A 148 13.14 14.93 -45.08
N LEU A 149 13.64 15.73 -46.03
CA LEU A 149 12.85 16.29 -47.14
C LEU A 149 12.50 15.23 -48.19
N GLU A 150 13.40 14.28 -48.44
CA GLU A 150 13.16 13.19 -49.39
C GLU A 150 11.97 12.30 -48.94
N GLY A 151 11.83 12.08 -47.63
CA GLY A 151 10.67 11.40 -47.03
C GLY A 151 9.34 12.14 -47.17
N ARG A 152 9.34 13.39 -47.67
CA ARG A 152 8.12 14.15 -47.99
C ARG A 152 7.72 14.04 -49.46
N MET A 153 8.50 13.33 -50.27
CA MET A 153 8.26 13.16 -51.70
C MET A 153 7.76 11.75 -52.02
N CYS A 154 6.84 11.66 -52.97
CA CYS A 154 6.41 10.39 -53.52
C CYS A 154 7.52 9.80 -54.38
N ARG A 155 8.04 8.64 -53.97
CA ARG A 155 9.12 7.93 -54.68
C ARG A 155 8.80 7.53 -56.13
N LYS A 156 7.53 7.43 -56.49
CA LYS A 156 7.11 7.06 -57.86
C LYS A 156 7.00 8.26 -58.79
N HIS A 157 6.51 9.38 -58.28
CA HIS A 157 6.08 10.52 -59.10
C HIS A 157 6.91 11.78 -58.88
N ASP A 158 7.82 11.76 -57.90
CA ASP A 158 8.64 12.91 -57.50
C ASP A 158 7.81 14.18 -57.24
N LYS A 159 6.67 13.98 -56.57
CA LYS A 159 5.72 15.02 -56.15
C LYS A 159 5.53 15.00 -54.63
N PRO A 160 5.27 16.15 -53.99
CA PRO A 160 4.99 16.20 -52.56
C PRO A 160 3.85 15.26 -52.13
N LEU A 161 4.00 14.67 -50.95
CA LEU A 161 2.96 13.89 -50.29
C LEU A 161 1.96 14.83 -49.63
N GLU A 162 0.76 14.94 -50.20
CA GLU A 162 -0.26 15.89 -49.77
C GLU A 162 -1.56 15.20 -49.31
N LEU A 163 -1.74 13.93 -49.64
CA LEU A 163 -2.93 13.14 -49.34
C LEU A 163 -2.56 11.94 -48.45
N PHE A 164 -3.52 11.46 -47.68
CA PHE A 164 -3.45 10.19 -46.98
C PHE A 164 -4.50 9.23 -47.55
N CYS A 165 -4.07 8.06 -48.00
CA CYS A 165 -4.94 7.00 -48.47
C CYS A 165 -5.46 6.22 -47.25
N LYS A 166 -6.75 6.34 -46.93
CA LYS A 166 -7.35 5.63 -45.78
C LYS A 166 -7.41 4.13 -45.97
N THR A 167 -7.55 3.66 -47.22
CA THR A 167 -7.61 2.23 -47.55
C THR A 167 -6.27 1.54 -47.23
N ASP A 168 -5.16 2.11 -47.70
CA ASP A 168 -3.82 1.50 -47.56
C ASP A 168 -3.01 2.06 -46.37
N GLN A 169 -3.56 3.03 -45.64
CA GLN A 169 -2.93 3.69 -44.50
C GLN A 169 -1.55 4.29 -44.82
N THR A 170 -1.43 4.98 -45.96
CA THR A 170 -0.16 5.53 -46.45
C THR A 170 -0.30 6.93 -47.01
N CYS A 171 0.76 7.73 -46.90
CA CYS A 171 0.84 9.06 -47.48
C CYS A 171 1.12 8.96 -48.99
N VAL A 172 0.36 9.70 -49.80
CA VAL A 172 0.45 9.67 -51.27
C VAL A 172 0.45 11.08 -51.86
N CYS A 173 0.97 11.23 -53.08
CA CYS A 173 0.84 12.48 -53.84
C CYS A 173 -0.47 12.53 -54.64
N THR A 174 -0.81 13.68 -55.21
CA THR A 174 -2.02 13.87 -56.03
C THR A 174 -2.05 13.04 -57.32
N LEU A 175 -0.91 12.62 -57.87
CA LEU A 175 -0.87 11.71 -59.03
C LEU A 175 -1.19 10.26 -58.65
N CYS A 176 -0.82 9.84 -57.43
CA CYS A 176 -1.13 8.49 -56.94
C CYS A 176 -2.64 8.24 -56.86
N SER A 177 -3.45 9.24 -56.52
CA SER A 177 -4.92 9.07 -56.44
C SER A 177 -5.56 8.82 -57.81
N VAL A 178 -4.92 9.26 -58.90
CA VAL A 178 -5.44 9.09 -60.27
C VAL A 178 -4.80 7.88 -60.97
N LEU A 179 -3.59 7.48 -60.61
CA LEU A 179 -2.86 6.42 -61.32
C LEU A 179 -2.92 5.07 -60.60
N ASP A 180 -2.56 5.04 -59.32
CA ASP A 180 -2.32 3.81 -58.56
C ASP A 180 -3.49 3.44 -57.63
N HIS A 181 -4.23 4.43 -57.12
CA HIS A 181 -5.21 4.25 -56.04
C HIS A 181 -6.62 4.76 -56.44
N ARG A 182 -7.02 4.57 -57.71
CA ARG A 182 -8.21 5.19 -58.33
C ARG A 182 -9.54 5.01 -57.58
N THR A 183 -9.67 3.93 -56.82
CA THR A 183 -10.90 3.56 -56.10
C THR A 183 -10.77 3.71 -54.59
N HIS A 184 -9.66 4.24 -54.08
CA HIS A 184 -9.41 4.36 -52.64
C HIS A 184 -9.96 5.68 -52.09
N GLU A 185 -10.20 5.70 -50.78
CA GLU A 185 -10.63 6.92 -50.09
C GLU A 185 -9.41 7.72 -49.64
N PHE A 186 -9.43 9.04 -49.90
CA PHE A 186 -8.36 9.95 -49.51
C PHE A 186 -8.89 11.12 -48.69
N VAL A 187 -8.01 11.62 -47.84
CA VAL A 187 -8.17 12.91 -47.16
C VAL A 187 -6.87 13.70 -47.28
N PRO A 188 -6.91 15.04 -47.18
CA PRO A 188 -5.70 15.84 -47.05
C PRO A 188 -4.84 15.36 -45.88
N LEU A 189 -3.53 15.24 -46.09
CA LEU A 189 -2.59 14.73 -45.09
C LEU A 189 -2.64 15.51 -43.77
N LYS A 190 -2.87 16.83 -43.85
CA LYS A 190 -3.04 17.70 -42.69
C LYS A 190 -4.26 17.31 -41.86
N GLU A 191 -5.39 17.01 -42.51
CA GLU A 191 -6.64 16.65 -41.84
C GLU A 191 -6.50 15.31 -41.10
N GLU A 192 -5.96 14.27 -41.76
CA GLU A 192 -5.70 12.98 -41.11
C GLU A 192 -4.69 13.14 -39.96
N GLY A 193 -3.64 13.93 -40.16
CA GLY A 193 -2.64 14.20 -39.13
C GLY A 193 -3.21 14.89 -37.89
N GLU A 194 -4.13 15.86 -38.09
CA GLU A 194 -4.87 16.50 -37.00
C GLU A 194 -5.81 15.51 -36.29
N GLY A 195 -6.48 14.64 -37.04
CA GLY A 195 -7.29 13.54 -36.51
C GLY A 195 -6.49 12.57 -35.64
N LYS A 196 -5.35 12.07 -36.13
CA LYS A 196 -4.44 11.19 -35.38
C LYS A 196 -3.82 11.88 -34.16
N LYS A 197 -3.53 13.18 -34.24
CA LYS A 197 -3.06 13.95 -33.08
C LYS A 197 -4.13 14.08 -32.01
N ALA A 198 -5.40 14.26 -32.40
CA ALA A 198 -6.52 14.27 -31.47
C ALA A 198 -6.72 12.88 -30.81
N GLU A 199 -6.58 11.79 -31.58
CA GLU A 199 -6.60 10.41 -31.07
C GLU A 199 -5.50 10.19 -30.01
N LEU A 200 -4.26 10.57 -30.32
CA LEU A 200 -3.14 10.52 -29.36
C LEU A 200 -3.40 11.36 -28.11
N GLY A 201 -4.06 12.52 -28.25
CA GLY A 201 -4.47 13.33 -27.12
C GLY A 201 -5.44 12.61 -26.17
N LYS A 202 -6.38 11.84 -26.72
CA LYS A 202 -7.31 11.00 -25.92
C LYS A 202 -6.55 9.87 -25.21
N THR A 203 -5.70 9.15 -25.93
CA THR A 203 -4.86 8.08 -25.33
C THR A 203 -3.95 8.63 -24.23
N GLN A 204 -3.33 9.80 -24.44
CA GLN A 204 -2.51 10.44 -23.41
C GLN A 204 -3.33 10.78 -22.16
N ALA A 205 -4.56 11.30 -22.32
CA ALA A 205 -5.43 11.60 -21.18
C ALA A 205 -5.83 10.32 -20.41
N GLU A 206 -6.11 9.22 -21.10
CA GLU A 206 -6.39 7.91 -20.49
C GLU A 206 -5.19 7.38 -19.70
N ILE A 207 -3.98 7.47 -20.26
CA ILE A 207 -2.73 7.10 -19.58
C ILE A 207 -2.53 7.96 -18.33
N GLN A 208 -2.75 9.28 -18.40
CA GLN A 208 -2.64 10.16 -17.23
C GLN A 208 -3.65 9.78 -16.13
N LYS A 209 -4.89 9.48 -16.49
CA LYS A 209 -5.91 8.99 -15.55
C LYS A 209 -5.49 7.67 -14.91
N MET A 210 -4.91 6.77 -15.69
CA MET A 210 -4.37 5.50 -15.21
C MET A 210 -3.19 5.67 -14.24
N ILE A 211 -2.30 6.63 -14.49
CA ILE A 211 -1.19 6.98 -13.60
C ILE A 211 -1.73 7.55 -12.29
N GLN A 212 -2.66 8.50 -12.36
CA GLN A 212 -3.30 9.09 -11.17
C GLN A 212 -3.99 8.01 -10.32
N LYS A 213 -4.76 7.11 -10.94
CA LYS A 213 -5.41 5.99 -10.23
C LYS A 213 -4.39 5.11 -9.49
N ARG A 214 -3.25 4.81 -10.12
CA ARG A 214 -2.18 4.01 -9.49
C ARG A 214 -1.47 4.76 -8.37
N ARG A 215 -1.27 6.08 -8.50
CA ARG A 215 -0.70 6.91 -7.42
C ARG A 215 -1.61 6.94 -6.20
N VAL A 216 -2.92 7.14 -6.39
CA VAL A 216 -3.91 7.04 -5.31
C VAL A 216 -3.84 5.66 -4.66
N LYS A 217 -3.78 4.59 -5.47
CA LYS A 217 -3.69 3.23 -4.92
C LYS A 217 -2.41 2.98 -4.11
N ILE A 218 -1.28 3.57 -4.50
CA ILE A 218 -0.03 3.50 -3.73
C ILE A 218 -0.20 4.17 -2.36
N GLU A 219 -0.84 5.35 -2.29
CA GLU A 219 -1.08 6.03 -1.02
C GLU A 219 -2.07 5.26 -0.12
N GLU A 220 -3.13 4.67 -0.70
CA GLU A 220 -4.02 3.76 0.03
C GLU A 220 -3.26 2.57 0.64
N LEU A 221 -2.36 1.95 -0.12
CA LEU A 221 -1.56 0.82 0.36
C LEU A 221 -0.58 1.23 1.45
N LYS A 222 0.09 2.39 1.32
CA LYS A 222 0.95 2.93 2.38
C LYS A 222 0.18 3.18 3.67
N GLU A 223 -1.03 3.73 3.57
CA GLU A 223 -1.88 3.97 4.74
C GLU A 223 -2.32 2.64 5.38
N SER A 224 -2.70 1.65 4.57
CA SER A 224 -3.01 0.29 5.06
C SER A 224 -1.83 -0.33 5.83
N VAL A 225 -0.60 -0.18 5.33
CA VAL A 225 0.61 -0.65 6.02
C VAL A 225 0.83 0.09 7.33
N ARG A 226 0.59 1.41 7.35
CA ARG A 226 0.71 2.23 8.57
C ARG A 226 -0.30 1.80 9.63
N ILE A 227 -1.55 1.59 9.25
CA ILE A 227 -2.62 1.10 10.15
C ILE A 227 -2.27 -0.30 10.67
N SER A 228 -1.82 -1.21 9.80
CA SER A 228 -1.40 -2.56 10.19
C SER A 228 -0.26 -2.52 11.21
N LYS A 229 0.77 -1.69 10.99
CA LYS A 229 1.87 -1.52 11.94
C LYS A 229 1.39 -0.99 13.29
N ALA A 230 0.55 0.04 13.29
CA ALA A 230 -0.02 0.60 14.52
C ALA A 230 -0.91 -0.42 15.27
N ALA A 231 -1.61 -1.30 14.55
CA ALA A 231 -2.36 -2.39 15.15
C ALA A 231 -1.44 -3.42 15.81
N ALA A 232 -0.37 -3.85 15.13
CA ALA A 232 0.61 -4.77 15.67
C ALA A 232 1.34 -4.21 16.92
N ASP A 233 1.73 -2.93 16.89
CA ASP A 233 2.35 -2.26 18.04
C ASP A 233 1.39 -2.22 19.24
N ARG A 234 0.09 -1.94 18.99
CA ARG A 234 -0.94 -1.94 20.04
C ARG A 234 -1.16 -3.32 20.64
N GLU A 235 -1.35 -4.35 19.80
CA GLU A 235 -1.54 -5.73 20.27
C GLU A 235 -0.31 -6.26 21.03
N THR A 236 0.90 -5.86 20.60
CA THR A 236 2.13 -6.16 21.32
C THR A 236 2.14 -5.50 22.70
N ALA A 237 1.77 -4.23 22.80
CA ALA A 237 1.73 -3.51 24.07
C ALA A 237 0.67 -4.08 25.03
N GLU A 238 -0.54 -4.35 24.54
CA GLU A 238 -1.62 -4.98 25.30
C GLU A 238 -1.21 -6.39 25.79
N GLY A 239 -0.60 -7.19 24.92
CA GLY A 239 -0.06 -8.50 25.27
C GLY A 239 1.02 -8.41 26.35
N LEU A 240 2.00 -7.52 26.18
CA LEU A 240 3.07 -7.30 27.17
C LEU A 240 2.50 -6.89 28.52
N GLN A 241 1.53 -5.96 28.56
CA GLN A 241 0.91 -5.52 29.80
C GLN A 241 0.29 -6.70 30.58
N VAL A 242 -0.39 -7.61 29.89
CA VAL A 242 -1.03 -8.78 30.50
C VAL A 242 0.01 -9.76 31.02
N PHE A 243 1.02 -10.08 30.22
CA PHE A 243 2.10 -10.97 30.66
C PHE A 243 2.87 -10.40 31.85
N THR A 244 3.15 -9.09 31.86
CA THR A 244 3.76 -8.42 33.02
C THR A 244 2.88 -8.54 34.27
N ALA A 245 1.57 -8.25 34.18
CA ALA A 245 0.66 -8.36 35.33
C ALA A 245 0.55 -9.81 35.86
N LEU A 246 0.59 -10.81 34.99
CA LEU A 246 0.62 -12.22 35.38
C LEU A 246 1.93 -12.57 36.09
N MET A 247 3.08 -12.14 35.56
CA MET A 247 4.39 -12.35 36.20
C MET A 247 4.45 -11.71 37.59
N GLU A 248 4.04 -10.45 37.72
CA GLU A 248 3.99 -9.73 39.00
C GLU A 248 3.06 -10.43 40.01
N SER A 249 1.99 -11.07 39.54
CA SER A 249 1.07 -11.83 40.40
C SER A 249 1.68 -13.13 40.92
N VAL A 250 2.49 -13.82 40.10
CA VAL A 250 3.24 -15.00 40.53
C VAL A 250 4.35 -14.61 41.51
N GLU A 251 5.11 -13.56 41.21
CA GLU A 251 6.19 -13.06 42.08
C GLU A 251 5.65 -12.66 43.46
N ARG A 252 4.57 -11.86 43.48
CA ARG A 252 3.90 -11.47 44.73
C ARG A 252 3.35 -12.68 45.49
N GLY A 253 2.78 -13.67 44.79
CA GLY A 253 2.30 -14.90 45.42
C GLY A 253 3.42 -15.72 46.07
N LEU A 254 4.59 -15.74 45.45
CA LEU A 254 5.79 -16.39 46.02
C LEU A 254 6.29 -15.66 47.26
N GLU A 255 6.38 -14.33 47.22
CA GLU A 255 6.81 -13.52 48.37
C GLU A 255 5.87 -13.70 49.57
N GLN A 256 4.56 -13.70 49.32
CA GLN A 256 3.54 -13.96 50.36
C GLN A 256 3.68 -15.35 50.98
N LEU A 257 3.95 -16.39 50.17
CA LEU A 257 4.17 -17.74 50.68
C LEU A 257 5.41 -17.83 51.57
N ILE A 258 6.52 -17.22 51.15
CA ILE A 258 7.77 -17.21 51.93
C ILE A 258 7.54 -16.50 53.26
N GLN A 259 6.93 -15.31 53.23
CA GLN A 259 6.62 -14.54 54.42
C GLN A 259 5.73 -15.32 55.40
N GLU A 260 4.68 -15.99 54.92
CA GLU A 260 3.79 -16.79 55.78
C GLU A 260 4.53 -17.98 56.44
N ILE A 261 5.45 -18.62 55.73
CA ILE A 261 6.28 -19.70 56.30
C ILE A 261 7.24 -19.14 57.36
N GLU A 262 7.89 -18.00 57.08
CA GLU A 262 8.80 -17.34 58.03
C GLU A 262 8.08 -16.91 59.31
N GLU A 263 6.88 -16.32 59.20
CA GLU A 263 6.06 -15.93 60.36
C GLU A 263 5.63 -17.14 61.21
N GLN A 264 5.25 -18.26 60.58
CA GLN A 264 4.92 -19.50 61.28
C GLN A 264 6.14 -20.08 62.02
N GLN A 265 7.31 -20.01 61.38
CA GLN A 265 8.57 -20.48 61.97
C GLN A 265 8.96 -19.61 63.17
N GLU A 266 8.96 -18.29 63.01
CA GLU A 266 9.32 -17.34 64.08
C GLU A 266 8.36 -17.45 65.28
N SER A 267 7.06 -17.64 65.05
CA SER A 267 6.09 -17.86 66.12
C SER A 267 6.37 -19.16 66.90
N THR A 268 6.78 -20.22 66.20
CA THR A 268 7.10 -21.52 66.81
C THR A 268 8.40 -21.42 67.61
N GLU A 269 9.40 -20.71 67.08
CA GLU A 269 10.67 -20.43 67.76
C GLU A 269 10.46 -19.62 69.03
N LYS A 270 9.71 -18.51 68.97
CA LYS A 270 9.36 -17.71 70.15
C LYS A 270 8.65 -18.51 71.23
N GLN A 271 7.76 -19.42 70.84
CA GLN A 271 7.09 -20.31 71.78
C GLN A 271 8.08 -21.26 72.46
N ALA A 272 8.99 -21.87 71.69
CA ALA A 272 10.03 -22.75 72.21
C ALA A 272 10.99 -22.01 73.16
N GLU A 273 11.46 -20.82 72.77
CA GLU A 273 12.29 -19.95 73.59
C GLU A 273 11.62 -19.60 74.93
N GLY A 274 10.32 -19.31 74.91
CA GLY A 274 9.54 -19.07 76.13
C GLY A 274 9.56 -20.27 77.09
N PHE A 275 9.32 -21.49 76.57
CA PHE A 275 9.38 -22.70 77.39
C PHE A 275 10.79 -23.01 77.91
N ILE A 276 11.82 -22.81 77.08
CA ILE A 276 13.22 -22.99 77.48
C ILE A 276 13.56 -22.03 78.63
N LYS A 277 13.18 -20.75 78.51
CA LYS A 277 13.45 -19.74 79.53
C LYS A 277 12.76 -20.05 80.87
N ASP A 278 11.51 -20.52 80.83
CA ASP A 278 10.79 -20.96 82.03
C ASP A 278 11.52 -22.15 82.70
N LEU A 279 11.96 -23.13 81.92
CA LEU A 279 12.73 -24.29 82.41
C LEU A 279 14.09 -23.89 82.99
N GLU A 280 14.83 -23.00 82.33
CA GLU A 280 16.12 -22.49 82.81
C GLU A 280 15.99 -21.75 84.15
N GLN A 281 14.91 -20.97 84.30
CA GLN A 281 14.59 -20.30 85.56
C GLN A 281 14.26 -21.30 86.67
N GLU A 282 13.42 -22.30 86.38
CA GLU A 282 13.06 -23.34 87.34
C GLU A 282 14.26 -24.19 87.77
N ILE A 283 15.14 -24.55 86.82
CA ILE A 283 16.42 -25.23 87.10
C ILE A 283 17.30 -24.35 88.01
N SER A 284 17.39 -23.06 87.74
CA SER A 284 18.20 -22.13 88.56
C SER A 284 17.70 -22.04 90.00
N GLU A 285 16.39 -22.00 90.20
CA GLU A 285 15.76 -22.02 91.52
C GLU A 285 15.97 -23.34 92.25
N LEU A 286 15.83 -24.47 91.54
CA LEU A 286 16.10 -25.81 92.07
C LEU A 286 17.57 -25.98 92.46
N MET A 287 18.51 -25.51 91.63
CA MET A 287 19.94 -25.52 91.96
C MET A 287 20.24 -24.71 93.21
N LYS A 288 19.70 -23.49 93.32
CA LYS A 288 19.86 -22.65 94.52
C LYS A 288 19.34 -23.38 95.75
N ARG A 289 18.14 -23.97 95.66
CA ARG A 289 17.54 -24.74 96.76
C ARG A 289 18.40 -25.95 97.15
N SER A 290 18.95 -26.66 96.17
CA SER A 290 19.87 -27.78 96.40
C SER A 290 21.10 -27.33 97.18
N THR A 291 21.71 -26.20 96.81
CA THR A 291 22.87 -25.66 97.54
C THR A 291 22.55 -25.26 98.97
N GLU A 292 21.39 -24.63 99.22
CA GLU A 292 20.92 -24.28 100.57
C GLU A 292 20.72 -25.53 101.45
N VAL A 293 20.12 -26.58 100.88
CA VAL A 293 19.93 -27.87 101.57
C VAL A 293 21.27 -28.55 101.87
N GLU A 294 22.19 -28.60 100.91
CA GLU A 294 23.54 -29.15 101.12
C GLU A 294 24.30 -28.41 102.22
N GLN A 295 24.25 -27.08 102.22
CA GLN A 295 24.92 -26.26 103.22
C GLN A 295 24.34 -26.46 104.62
N LEU A 296 23.01 -26.49 104.75
CA LEU A 296 22.36 -26.75 106.04
C LEU A 296 22.63 -28.17 106.56
N SER A 297 22.70 -29.16 105.66
CA SER A 297 22.98 -30.56 106.02
C SER A 297 24.38 -30.77 106.61
N ARG A 298 25.34 -29.92 106.21
CA ARG A 298 26.73 -29.92 106.71
C ARG A 298 26.94 -28.97 107.89
N SER A 299 25.90 -28.27 108.34
CA SER A 299 25.98 -27.32 109.45
C SER A 299 26.03 -28.05 110.79
N GLU A 300 27.01 -27.71 111.63
CA GLU A 300 27.11 -28.22 113.00
C GLU A 300 26.23 -27.41 113.99
N ASP A 301 25.63 -26.30 113.55
CA ASP A 301 24.71 -25.47 114.34
C ASP A 301 23.29 -26.04 114.32
N HIS A 302 22.98 -26.84 115.33
CA HIS A 302 21.66 -27.48 115.46
C HIS A 302 20.50 -26.49 115.64
N LEU A 303 20.72 -25.28 116.16
CA LEU A 303 19.67 -24.27 116.31
C LEU A 303 19.31 -23.67 114.95
N HIS A 304 20.31 -23.27 114.17
CA HIS A 304 20.11 -22.78 112.80
C HIS A 304 19.49 -23.85 111.90
N LEU A 305 19.88 -25.13 112.06
CA LEU A 305 19.23 -26.25 111.38
C LEU A 305 17.75 -26.33 111.72
N LEU A 306 17.38 -26.36 113.00
CA LEU A 306 15.97 -26.47 113.40
C LEU A 306 15.13 -25.26 112.98
N GLN A 307 15.70 -24.05 112.99
CA GLN A 307 15.01 -22.82 112.55
C GLN A 307 14.79 -22.78 111.03
N SER A 308 15.79 -23.19 110.24
CA SER A 308 15.75 -23.12 108.77
C SER A 308 15.10 -24.35 108.12
N PHE A 309 15.08 -25.50 108.80
CA PHE A 309 14.54 -26.77 108.27
C PHE A 309 13.06 -26.68 107.89
N SER A 310 12.23 -26.00 108.69
CA SER A 310 10.80 -25.84 108.39
C SER A 310 10.56 -25.10 107.08
N SER A 311 11.36 -24.07 106.79
CA SER A 311 11.30 -23.31 105.55
C SER A 311 11.86 -24.08 104.35
N LEU A 312 12.84 -24.97 104.58
CA LEU A 312 13.53 -25.75 103.55
C LEU A 312 12.81 -27.05 103.13
N LYS A 313 12.00 -27.62 104.03
CA LYS A 313 11.27 -28.89 103.81
C LYS A 313 10.20 -28.81 102.72
N ALA A 314 9.60 -27.65 102.49
CA ALA A 314 8.62 -27.47 101.43
C ALA A 314 9.31 -27.51 100.05
N ALA A 315 8.77 -28.33 99.15
CA ALA A 315 9.21 -28.37 97.76
C ALA A 315 8.93 -27.02 97.08
N PRO A 316 9.83 -26.51 96.22
CA PRO A 316 9.54 -25.35 95.39
C PRO A 316 8.29 -25.61 94.52
N PRO A 317 7.49 -24.58 94.22
CA PRO A 317 6.40 -24.72 93.26
C PRO A 317 6.99 -24.97 91.86
N THR A 318 6.90 -26.22 91.41
CA THR A 318 7.36 -26.65 90.08
C THR A 318 6.17 -26.84 89.13
N LYS A 319 6.37 -26.53 87.84
CA LYS A 319 5.35 -26.76 86.82
C LYS A 319 5.45 -28.21 86.30
N ASP A 320 4.31 -28.82 85.94
CA ASP A 320 4.34 -30.12 85.28
C ASP A 320 4.63 -29.94 83.78
N TRP A 321 5.76 -30.48 83.33
CA TRP A 321 6.26 -30.38 81.97
C TRP A 321 5.97 -31.62 81.11
N THR A 322 5.36 -32.67 81.67
CA THR A 322 5.22 -33.97 80.97
C THR A 322 4.38 -33.90 79.69
N GLU A 323 3.38 -33.03 79.64
CA GLU A 323 2.49 -32.85 78.48
C GLU A 323 2.91 -31.70 77.53
N VAL A 324 3.88 -30.88 77.91
CA VAL A 324 4.28 -29.70 77.12
C VAL A 324 5.10 -30.14 75.92
N ARG A 325 4.63 -29.84 74.70
CA ARG A 325 5.36 -30.07 73.45
C ARG A 325 5.20 -28.90 72.49
N VAL A 326 6.30 -28.51 71.85
CA VAL A 326 6.28 -27.64 70.67
C VAL A 326 5.98 -28.51 69.46
N ARG A 327 4.90 -28.20 68.73
CA ARG A 327 4.55 -28.91 67.50
C ARG A 327 5.13 -28.15 66.30
N PRO A 328 5.83 -28.82 65.38
CA PRO A 328 6.24 -28.19 64.12
C PRO A 328 5.01 -27.71 63.34
N PRO A 329 5.05 -26.51 62.73
CA PRO A 329 4.01 -26.07 61.82
C PRO A 329 3.91 -26.97 60.58
N SER A 330 2.71 -27.12 60.03
CA SER A 330 2.47 -27.83 58.77
C SER A 330 2.62 -26.87 57.59
N HIS A 331 3.78 -26.87 56.95
CA HIS A 331 4.03 -26.02 55.79
C HIS A 331 3.35 -26.54 54.51
N GLU A 332 3.08 -27.85 54.42
CA GLU A 332 2.46 -28.47 53.24
C GLU A 332 1.06 -27.89 52.97
N GLU A 333 0.24 -27.74 54.01
CA GLU A 333 -1.10 -27.16 53.91
C GLU A 333 -1.06 -25.67 53.52
N THR A 334 -0.03 -24.95 53.98
CA THR A 334 0.23 -23.55 53.63
C THR A 334 0.56 -23.40 52.14
N VAL A 335 1.43 -24.27 51.61
CA VAL A 335 1.78 -24.28 50.17
C VAL A 335 0.55 -24.58 49.31
N VAL A 336 -0.24 -25.60 49.66
CA VAL A 336 -1.45 -25.96 48.90
C VAL A 336 -2.45 -24.81 48.86
N ARG A 337 -2.69 -24.15 50.00
CA ARG A 337 -3.57 -22.98 50.09
C ARG A 337 -3.06 -21.82 49.24
N ALA A 338 -1.77 -21.50 49.31
CA ALA A 338 -1.17 -20.41 48.55
C ALA A 338 -1.26 -20.64 47.03
N VAL A 339 -0.97 -21.87 46.57
CA VAL A 339 -1.10 -22.24 45.15
C VAL A 339 -2.55 -22.12 44.67
N ALA A 340 -3.53 -22.55 45.46
CA ALA A 340 -4.95 -22.40 45.11
C ALA A 340 -5.36 -20.93 44.98
N GLN A 341 -4.89 -20.06 45.89
CA GLN A 341 -5.14 -18.62 45.82
C GLN A 341 -4.48 -17.96 44.60
N LEU A 342 -3.25 -18.38 44.26
CA LEU A 342 -2.56 -17.92 43.07
C LEU A 342 -3.31 -18.36 41.80
N GLU A 343 -3.78 -19.61 41.73
CA GLU A 343 -4.56 -20.10 40.59
C GLU A 343 -5.83 -19.26 40.37
N ASP A 344 -6.55 -18.92 41.43
CA ASP A 344 -7.74 -18.07 41.34
C ASP A 344 -7.41 -16.63 40.94
N THR A 345 -6.26 -16.10 41.37
CA THR A 345 -5.79 -14.77 40.95
C THR A 345 -5.45 -14.76 39.47
N LEU A 346 -4.66 -15.72 39.00
CA LEU A 346 -4.31 -15.88 37.58
C LEU A 346 -5.55 -16.09 36.71
N ARG A 347 -6.54 -16.82 37.22
CA ARG A 347 -7.82 -17.01 36.54
C ARG A 347 -8.57 -15.69 36.37
N LYS A 348 -8.60 -14.83 37.39
CA LYS A 348 -9.25 -13.51 37.31
C LYS A 348 -8.55 -12.59 36.31
N GLU A 349 -7.22 -12.53 36.31
CA GLU A 349 -6.48 -11.70 35.36
C GLU A 349 -6.63 -12.23 33.92
N THR A 350 -6.56 -13.55 33.73
CA THR A 350 -6.82 -14.19 32.43
C THR A 350 -8.24 -13.92 31.94
N LYS A 351 -9.25 -13.87 32.83
CA LYS A 351 -10.62 -13.53 32.45
C LYS A 351 -10.73 -12.11 31.89
N LYS A 352 -10.07 -11.12 32.51
CA LYS A 352 -10.07 -9.73 32.01
C LYS A 352 -9.48 -9.63 30.61
N LEU A 353 -8.44 -10.41 30.30
CA LEU A 353 -7.88 -10.50 28.95
C LEU A 353 -8.93 -10.98 27.95
N PHE A 354 -9.63 -12.08 28.26
CA PHE A 354 -10.65 -12.60 27.35
C PHE A 354 -11.88 -11.69 27.23
N GLU A 355 -12.23 -10.93 28.29
CA GLU A 355 -13.24 -9.86 28.21
C GLU A 355 -12.83 -8.76 27.23
N ALA A 356 -11.55 -8.34 27.25
CA ALA A 356 -11.03 -7.36 26.30
C ALA A 356 -10.99 -7.89 24.86
N GLU A 357 -10.58 -9.15 24.68
CA GLU A 357 -10.61 -9.85 23.39
C GLU A 357 -12.04 -9.94 22.83
N LEU A 358 -12.99 -10.38 23.66
CA LEU A 358 -14.39 -10.50 23.29
C LEU A 358 -14.95 -9.14 22.86
N LYS A 359 -14.66 -8.08 23.61
CA LYS A 359 -15.05 -6.71 23.24
C LYS A 359 -14.44 -6.25 21.92
N ARG A 360 -13.19 -6.65 21.62
CA ARG A 360 -12.54 -6.35 20.33
C ARG A 360 -13.25 -7.03 19.17
N VAL A 361 -13.55 -8.33 19.27
CA VAL A 361 -14.23 -9.05 18.18
C VAL A 361 -15.69 -8.62 18.01
N GLN A 362 -16.35 -8.23 19.10
CA GLN A 362 -17.71 -7.67 19.10
C GLN A 362 -17.82 -6.36 18.28
N GLN A 363 -16.73 -5.63 18.04
CA GLN A 363 -16.74 -4.45 17.17
C GLN A 363 -17.05 -4.78 15.70
N PHE A 364 -16.91 -6.05 15.30
CA PHE A 364 -17.22 -6.53 13.95
C PHE A 364 -18.64 -7.11 13.86
N GLU A 365 -19.54 -6.72 14.76
CA GLU A 365 -20.94 -7.16 14.74
C GLU A 365 -21.58 -6.96 13.38
N VAL A 366 -22.29 -7.99 12.91
CA VAL A 366 -23.12 -7.93 11.72
C VAL A 366 -24.55 -8.37 12.03
N ASP A 367 -25.50 -7.68 11.40
CA ASP A 367 -26.91 -8.01 11.54
C ASP A 367 -27.28 -9.23 10.67
N VAL A 368 -27.31 -10.42 11.28
CA VAL A 368 -27.64 -11.69 10.60
C VAL A 368 -29.12 -12.02 10.72
N THR A 369 -29.73 -12.43 9.61
CA THR A 369 -31.10 -12.95 9.56
C THR A 369 -31.10 -14.31 8.87
N LEU A 370 -31.99 -15.20 9.26
CA LEU A 370 -32.12 -16.55 8.70
C LEU A 370 -32.77 -16.50 7.30
N ASP A 371 -32.31 -17.34 6.37
CA ASP A 371 -32.88 -17.43 5.02
C ASP A 371 -33.94 -18.55 4.91
N PRO A 372 -35.23 -18.21 4.73
CA PRO A 372 -36.30 -19.20 4.56
C PRO A 372 -36.16 -20.09 3.33
N HIS A 373 -35.41 -19.68 2.30
CA HIS A 373 -35.21 -20.47 1.09
C HIS A 373 -34.30 -21.67 1.34
N THR A 374 -33.36 -21.54 2.28
CA THR A 374 -32.42 -22.60 2.66
C THR A 374 -32.99 -23.55 3.72
N ALA A 375 -33.91 -23.06 4.56
CA ALA A 375 -34.38 -23.77 5.75
C ALA A 375 -35.01 -25.15 5.47
N TYR A 376 -34.63 -26.15 6.26
CA TYR A 376 -35.29 -27.46 6.25
C TYR A 376 -36.78 -27.34 6.55
N CYS A 377 -37.60 -28.15 5.87
CA CYS A 377 -39.07 -28.04 5.86
C CYS A 377 -39.78 -28.26 7.21
N LYS A 378 -39.08 -28.75 8.24
CA LYS A 378 -39.60 -28.86 9.62
C LYS A 378 -39.21 -27.70 10.52
N LEU A 379 -38.47 -26.71 10.01
CA LEU A 379 -38.07 -25.55 10.79
C LEU A 379 -39.18 -24.49 10.85
N ILE A 380 -39.29 -23.85 12.00
CA ILE A 380 -40.08 -22.64 12.21
C ILE A 380 -39.10 -21.49 12.38
N LEU A 381 -39.28 -20.47 11.55
CA LEU A 381 -38.54 -19.22 11.59
C LEU A 381 -39.48 -18.16 12.14
N SER A 382 -38.97 -17.25 12.99
CA SER A 382 -39.72 -16.06 13.40
C SER A 382 -39.85 -15.07 12.24
N ASP A 383 -40.84 -14.17 12.33
CA ASP A 383 -41.13 -13.17 11.27
C ASP A 383 -39.97 -12.19 11.05
N ASP A 384 -39.22 -11.87 12.11
CA ASP A 384 -38.01 -11.04 12.06
C ASP A 384 -36.77 -11.80 11.53
N GLY A 385 -36.88 -13.11 11.29
CA GLY A 385 -35.78 -13.96 10.85
C GLY A 385 -34.68 -14.16 11.89
N LYS A 386 -34.94 -13.91 13.18
CA LYS A 386 -33.95 -14.02 14.27
C LYS A 386 -34.00 -15.32 15.04
N GLN A 387 -35.08 -16.09 14.94
CA GLN A 387 -35.27 -17.30 15.73
C GLN A 387 -35.51 -18.50 14.83
N VAL A 388 -34.95 -19.65 15.21
CA VAL A 388 -35.24 -20.93 14.57
C VAL A 388 -35.48 -22.03 15.60
N SER A 389 -36.56 -22.79 15.42
CA SER A 389 -36.88 -23.99 16.20
C SER A 389 -37.33 -25.13 15.29
N HIS A 390 -37.24 -26.36 15.79
CA HIS A 390 -37.71 -27.54 15.07
C HIS A 390 -39.16 -27.86 15.44
N SER A 391 -39.99 -28.09 14.43
CA SER A 391 -41.36 -28.57 14.56
C SER A 391 -41.46 -30.06 14.23
N ASP A 392 -42.32 -30.77 14.96
CA ASP A 392 -42.63 -32.16 14.61
C ASP A 392 -43.50 -32.26 13.34
N VAL A 393 -44.08 -31.14 12.89
CA VAL A 393 -44.91 -31.03 11.69
C VAL A 393 -44.07 -30.60 10.48
N LYS A 394 -44.12 -31.41 9.41
CA LYS A 394 -43.49 -31.09 8.11
C LYS A 394 -44.36 -30.08 7.35
N LYS A 395 -43.81 -28.89 7.09
CA LYS A 395 -44.48 -27.89 6.25
C LYS A 395 -44.41 -28.30 4.77
N LYS A 396 -45.49 -28.03 4.02
CA LYS A 396 -45.52 -28.18 2.56
C LYS A 396 -44.91 -26.92 1.94
N LEU A 397 -43.58 -26.91 1.80
CA LEU A 397 -42.84 -25.85 1.12
C LEU A 397 -42.37 -26.34 -0.26
N PRO A 398 -42.29 -25.44 -1.27
CA PRO A 398 -41.70 -25.80 -2.55
C PRO A 398 -40.23 -26.18 -2.35
N ASP A 399 -39.82 -27.29 -2.98
CA ASP A 399 -38.42 -27.68 -3.04
C ASP A 399 -37.67 -26.76 -4.01
N ASN A 400 -36.43 -26.47 -3.67
CA ASN A 400 -35.52 -25.68 -4.49
C ASN A 400 -34.08 -26.18 -4.26
N PRO A 401 -33.11 -25.85 -5.13
CA PRO A 401 -31.73 -26.32 -5.00
C PRO A 401 -31.05 -25.89 -3.69
N GLU A 402 -31.41 -24.73 -3.16
CA GLU A 402 -30.81 -24.11 -1.98
C GLU A 402 -31.32 -24.67 -0.65
N ARG A 403 -32.49 -25.32 -0.66
CA ARG A 403 -33.16 -25.86 0.54
C ARG A 403 -32.48 -27.12 1.04
N PHE A 404 -32.21 -27.20 2.34
CA PHE A 404 -31.78 -28.45 2.97
C PHE A 404 -32.87 -29.52 2.87
N SER A 405 -32.55 -30.70 2.32
CA SER A 405 -33.50 -31.82 2.24
C SER A 405 -33.60 -32.64 3.53
N THR A 406 -32.57 -32.52 4.37
CA THR A 406 -32.18 -33.42 5.46
C THR A 406 -31.29 -32.63 6.40
N GLY A 407 -31.28 -33.02 7.68
CA GLY A 407 -30.68 -32.21 8.73
C GLY A 407 -31.55 -30.99 9.04
N SER A 408 -31.72 -30.67 10.32
CA SER A 408 -32.54 -29.56 10.78
C SER A 408 -31.80 -28.23 10.62
N ASN A 409 -31.31 -27.95 9.40
CA ASN A 409 -30.35 -26.89 9.11
C ASN A 409 -30.98 -25.69 8.38
N VAL A 410 -30.38 -24.52 8.57
CA VAL A 410 -30.69 -23.27 7.86
C VAL A 410 -29.44 -22.39 7.78
N LEU A 411 -29.30 -21.62 6.69
CA LEU A 411 -28.24 -20.62 6.54
C LEU A 411 -28.75 -19.21 6.89
N GLY A 412 -27.82 -18.33 7.25
CA GLY A 412 -28.03 -16.90 7.23
C GLY A 412 -28.27 -16.40 5.79
N LYS A 413 -28.98 -15.29 5.67
CA LYS A 413 -29.26 -14.61 4.41
C LYS A 413 -28.06 -13.78 3.94
N GLN A 414 -27.34 -13.20 4.89
CA GLN A 414 -26.11 -12.46 4.68
C GLN A 414 -24.96 -13.45 4.37
N SER A 415 -24.08 -13.04 3.46
CA SER A 415 -22.88 -13.80 3.13
C SER A 415 -21.68 -12.88 3.02
N PHE A 416 -20.51 -13.44 3.31
CA PHE A 416 -19.26 -12.69 3.45
C PHE A 416 -18.16 -13.37 2.63
N SER A 417 -17.48 -12.61 1.76
CA SER A 417 -16.38 -13.09 0.92
C SER A 417 -15.05 -12.39 1.23
N SER A 418 -15.02 -11.56 2.28
CA SER A 418 -13.87 -10.79 2.73
C SER A 418 -14.21 -10.11 4.06
N GLY A 419 -13.18 -9.68 4.78
CA GLY A 419 -13.27 -8.92 6.02
C GLY A 419 -13.56 -9.78 7.24
N ARG A 420 -13.82 -9.07 8.34
CA ARG A 420 -14.14 -9.63 9.64
C ARG A 420 -15.61 -9.46 9.95
N PHE A 421 -16.22 -10.46 10.57
CA PHE A 421 -17.60 -10.37 11.02
C PHE A 421 -17.85 -11.18 12.29
N TYR A 422 -18.82 -10.74 13.08
CA TYR A 422 -19.19 -11.31 14.36
C TYR A 422 -20.71 -11.38 14.53
N PHE A 423 -21.23 -12.46 15.11
CA PHE A 423 -22.63 -12.57 15.51
C PHE A 423 -22.82 -13.44 16.75
N GLU A 424 -23.85 -13.16 17.55
CA GLU A 424 -24.16 -13.92 18.77
C GLU A 424 -25.45 -14.73 18.63
N VAL A 425 -25.45 -15.93 19.21
CA VAL A 425 -26.61 -16.83 19.22
C VAL A 425 -26.87 -17.32 20.64
N GLN A 426 -28.06 -17.04 21.15
CA GLN A 426 -28.53 -17.65 22.37
C GLN A 426 -28.91 -19.12 22.10
N VAL A 427 -28.32 -20.00 22.90
CA VAL A 427 -28.51 -21.46 22.87
C VAL A 427 -29.14 -22.00 24.17
N LYS A 428 -29.46 -21.10 25.11
CA LYS A 428 -30.06 -21.39 26.41
C LYS A 428 -31.25 -22.35 26.31
N GLY A 429 -31.26 -23.38 27.15
CA GLY A 429 -32.36 -24.35 27.25
C GLY A 429 -32.37 -25.44 26.16
N LYS A 430 -31.35 -25.47 25.29
CA LYS A 430 -31.18 -26.53 24.30
C LYS A 430 -30.26 -27.63 24.82
N THR A 431 -30.52 -28.86 24.38
CA THR A 431 -29.71 -30.04 24.69
C THR A 431 -28.96 -30.58 23.48
N LYS A 432 -29.31 -30.10 22.27
CA LYS A 432 -28.64 -30.40 21.00
C LYS A 432 -28.70 -29.20 20.05
N TRP A 433 -27.58 -28.87 19.42
CA TRP A 433 -27.51 -27.87 18.35
C TRP A 433 -26.17 -27.96 17.62
N ASP A 434 -26.11 -27.41 16.40
CA ASP A 434 -24.86 -27.15 15.67
C ASP A 434 -24.84 -25.68 15.23
N LEU A 435 -23.68 -25.04 15.35
CA LEU A 435 -23.52 -23.60 15.10
C LEU A 435 -22.16 -23.31 14.46
N GLY A 436 -22.12 -22.37 13.52
CA GLY A 436 -20.87 -21.87 12.95
C GLY A 436 -21.07 -21.19 11.61
N VAL A 437 -20.19 -21.49 10.66
CA VAL A 437 -20.27 -20.97 9.28
C VAL A 437 -20.07 -22.09 8.25
N ALA A 438 -20.60 -21.86 7.05
CA ALA A 438 -20.50 -22.78 5.93
C ALA A 438 -20.20 -22.05 4.62
N ARG A 439 -19.45 -22.69 3.71
CA ARG A 439 -19.19 -22.14 2.37
C ARG A 439 -20.43 -22.18 1.48
N GLU A 440 -20.45 -21.40 0.41
CA GLU A 440 -21.55 -21.35 -0.55
C GLU A 440 -21.86 -22.71 -1.19
N SER A 441 -20.82 -23.42 -1.62
CA SER A 441 -20.86 -24.68 -2.36
C SER A 441 -21.15 -25.94 -1.52
N ILE A 442 -21.53 -25.80 -0.25
CA ILE A 442 -21.85 -26.98 0.58
C ILE A 442 -22.94 -27.85 -0.06
N ASN A 443 -22.82 -29.15 0.14
CA ASN A 443 -23.90 -30.06 -0.18
C ASN A 443 -25.08 -29.83 0.79
N ARG A 444 -26.27 -29.61 0.23
CA ARG A 444 -27.51 -29.37 0.99
C ARG A 444 -28.51 -30.53 0.90
N LYS A 445 -28.15 -31.61 0.19
CA LYS A 445 -29.04 -32.73 -0.10
C LYS A 445 -28.48 -34.05 0.46
N GLY A 446 -29.33 -34.90 1.00
CA GLY A 446 -28.93 -36.20 1.55
C GLY A 446 -28.12 -36.10 2.87
N GLU A 447 -27.22 -37.04 3.11
CA GLU A 447 -26.42 -37.04 4.33
C GLU A 447 -25.39 -35.90 4.31
N ILE A 448 -25.34 -35.13 5.41
CA ILE A 448 -24.45 -33.97 5.55
C ILE A 448 -23.47 -34.28 6.67
N THR A 449 -22.19 -34.38 6.30
CA THR A 449 -21.08 -34.52 7.25
C THR A 449 -20.46 -33.15 7.48
N LEU A 450 -20.58 -32.64 8.69
CA LEU A 450 -20.00 -31.36 9.08
C LEU A 450 -18.49 -31.52 9.31
N SER A 451 -17.69 -30.84 8.50
CA SER A 451 -16.24 -30.69 8.69
C SER A 451 -15.68 -29.59 7.77
N PRO A 452 -14.49 -29.02 8.08
CA PRO A 452 -13.82 -28.05 7.22
C PRO A 452 -13.62 -28.57 5.80
N LYS A 453 -13.27 -29.86 5.64
CA LYS A 453 -13.13 -30.51 4.33
C LYS A 453 -14.41 -30.44 3.49
N ASN A 454 -15.57 -30.52 4.14
CA ASN A 454 -16.87 -30.42 3.50
C ASN A 454 -17.41 -28.98 3.46
N GLY A 455 -16.64 -28.01 3.95
CA GLY A 455 -16.97 -26.59 3.91
C GLY A 455 -17.77 -26.09 5.12
N PHE A 456 -17.66 -26.74 6.27
CA PHE A 456 -18.31 -26.36 7.52
C PHE A 456 -17.28 -26.12 8.62
N TRP A 457 -17.36 -24.98 9.30
CA TRP A 457 -16.58 -24.68 10.49
C TRP A 457 -17.56 -24.47 11.63
N THR A 458 -17.81 -25.54 12.38
CA THR A 458 -18.94 -25.61 13.31
C THR A 458 -18.54 -26.32 14.59
N ILE A 459 -19.11 -25.87 15.70
CA ILE A 459 -19.15 -26.60 16.96
C ILE A 459 -20.57 -27.11 17.20
N TRP A 460 -20.70 -28.14 18.03
CA TRP A 460 -22.00 -28.72 18.34
C TRP A 460 -22.10 -29.09 19.82
N LEU A 461 -23.34 -29.13 20.29
CA LEU A 461 -23.72 -29.69 21.57
C LEU A 461 -24.53 -30.97 21.34
N ARG A 462 -24.27 -32.03 22.12
CA ARG A 462 -25.20 -33.16 22.31
C ARG A 462 -25.36 -33.54 23.77
N ASN A 463 -26.43 -34.29 24.02
CA ASN A 463 -26.74 -34.92 25.30
C ASN A 463 -26.77 -33.94 26.49
N GLY A 464 -26.88 -32.63 26.22
CA GLY A 464 -26.91 -31.55 27.21
C GLY A 464 -25.55 -31.09 27.74
N ASN A 465 -24.45 -31.84 27.54
CA ASN A 465 -23.13 -31.48 28.07
C ASN A 465 -21.92 -31.92 27.22
N GLU A 466 -22.13 -32.54 26.07
CA GLU A 466 -21.05 -32.98 25.18
C GLU A 466 -20.83 -31.93 24.10
N TYR A 467 -19.70 -31.23 24.18
CA TYR A 467 -19.30 -30.21 23.23
C TYR A 467 -18.12 -30.69 22.40
N GLU A 468 -18.17 -30.44 21.10
CA GLU A 468 -17.11 -30.84 20.19
C GLU A 468 -16.98 -29.81 19.05
N ALA A 469 -15.76 -29.60 18.58
CA ALA A 469 -15.47 -28.88 17.34
C ALA A 469 -15.29 -29.87 16.20
N LEU A 470 -15.94 -29.65 15.07
CA LEU A 470 -16.02 -30.62 13.97
C LEU A 470 -14.83 -30.49 13.00
N ASP A 471 -13.60 -30.53 13.51
CA ASP A 471 -12.35 -30.24 12.76
C ASP A 471 -11.86 -31.39 11.85
N GLY A 472 -12.47 -32.57 11.96
CA GLY A 472 -12.17 -33.73 11.12
C GLY A 472 -10.76 -34.29 11.31
N PRO A 473 -10.45 -34.99 12.42
CA PRO A 473 -11.38 -35.57 13.42
C PRO A 473 -11.99 -34.55 14.38
N SER A 474 -13.14 -34.87 14.99
CA SER A 474 -13.74 -33.97 15.96
C SER A 474 -12.89 -33.85 17.23
N VAL A 475 -12.88 -32.65 17.79
CA VAL A 475 -12.11 -32.29 18.98
C VAL A 475 -13.08 -32.08 20.13
N ARG A 476 -12.95 -32.87 21.20
CA ARG A 476 -13.79 -32.73 22.38
C ARG A 476 -13.43 -31.47 23.15
N LEU A 477 -14.44 -30.67 23.48
CA LEU A 477 -14.30 -29.39 24.16
C LEU A 477 -14.67 -29.54 25.64
N SER A 478 -13.74 -29.16 26.53
CA SER A 478 -13.92 -29.21 27.98
C SER A 478 -14.33 -27.85 28.51
N LEU A 479 -15.64 -27.58 28.52
CA LEU A 479 -16.21 -26.33 29.03
C LEU A 479 -16.51 -26.45 30.54
N ARG A 480 -16.25 -25.38 31.31
CA ARG A 480 -16.55 -25.34 32.76
C ARG A 480 -18.05 -25.29 33.04
N SER A 481 -18.79 -24.61 32.19
CA SER A 481 -20.24 -24.46 32.21
C SER A 481 -20.76 -24.50 30.77
N GLY A 482 -22.02 -24.87 30.59
CA GLY A 482 -22.65 -24.80 29.27
C GLY A 482 -22.93 -23.34 28.90
N PRO A 483 -22.50 -22.86 27.71
CA PRO A 483 -22.76 -21.49 27.30
C PRO A 483 -24.26 -21.29 27.11
N GLU A 484 -24.81 -20.18 27.63
CA GLU A 484 -26.18 -19.77 27.31
C GLU A 484 -26.21 -18.97 26.01
N LYS A 485 -25.10 -18.31 25.67
CA LYS A 485 -24.90 -17.58 24.42
C LYS A 485 -23.51 -17.85 23.82
N VAL A 486 -23.48 -18.10 22.52
CA VAL A 486 -22.26 -18.37 21.76
C VAL A 486 -22.04 -17.27 20.74
N GLY A 487 -20.86 -16.65 20.77
CA GLY A 487 -20.37 -15.70 19.78
C GLY A 487 -19.57 -16.41 18.70
N VAL A 488 -19.79 -16.05 17.44
CA VAL A 488 -19.05 -16.59 16.29
C VAL A 488 -18.34 -15.43 15.61
N PHE A 489 -17.01 -15.48 15.60
CA PHE A 489 -16.13 -14.52 14.93
C PHE A 489 -15.47 -15.16 13.72
N VAL A 490 -15.35 -14.43 12.63
CA VAL A 490 -14.62 -14.86 11.44
C VAL A 490 -13.68 -13.74 11.00
N ASP A 491 -12.42 -14.10 10.74
CA ASP A 491 -11.48 -13.29 9.97
C ASP A 491 -11.23 -14.01 8.64
N TYR A 492 -11.79 -13.48 7.56
CA TYR A 492 -11.74 -14.13 6.25
C TYR A 492 -10.32 -14.14 5.69
N GLU A 493 -9.59 -13.04 5.85
CA GLU A 493 -8.23 -12.91 5.32
C GLU A 493 -7.22 -13.76 6.09
N GLU A 494 -7.35 -13.86 7.42
CA GLU A 494 -6.47 -14.70 8.26
C GLU A 494 -6.88 -16.17 8.30
N GLY A 495 -8.03 -16.54 7.71
CA GLY A 495 -8.47 -17.92 7.70
C GLY A 495 -8.89 -18.43 9.09
N LEU A 496 -9.61 -17.61 9.84
CA LEU A 496 -9.96 -17.86 11.24
C LEU A 496 -11.47 -17.96 11.45
N VAL A 497 -11.93 -18.98 12.19
CA VAL A 497 -13.30 -19.03 12.77
C VAL A 497 -13.19 -19.33 14.25
N SER A 498 -13.58 -18.38 15.09
CA SER A 498 -13.48 -18.47 16.55
C SER A 498 -14.86 -18.46 17.20
N PHE A 499 -15.00 -19.27 18.25
CA PHE A 499 -16.22 -19.43 19.03
C PHE A 499 -15.97 -18.97 20.45
N TYR A 500 -16.90 -18.19 21.01
CA TYR A 500 -16.78 -17.63 22.35
C TYR A 500 -18.01 -17.97 23.18
N ASP A 501 -17.79 -18.31 24.45
CA ASP A 501 -18.82 -18.24 25.48
C ASP A 501 -18.93 -16.76 25.87
N VAL A 502 -20.04 -16.13 25.46
CA VAL A 502 -20.22 -14.68 25.63
C VAL A 502 -20.40 -14.33 27.10
N ASP A 503 -21.08 -15.19 27.87
CA ASP A 503 -21.41 -14.95 29.27
C ASP A 503 -20.18 -15.15 30.17
N ALA A 504 -19.36 -16.17 29.86
CA ALA A 504 -18.10 -16.41 30.56
C ALA A 504 -16.96 -15.51 30.08
N ALA A 505 -17.15 -14.81 28.96
CA ALA A 505 -16.11 -14.12 28.20
C ALA A 505 -14.88 -15.02 28.00
N ALA A 506 -15.08 -16.18 27.35
CA ALA A 506 -14.04 -17.17 27.18
C ALA A 506 -14.02 -17.72 25.75
N LEU A 507 -12.82 -17.97 25.23
CA LEU A 507 -12.67 -18.67 23.96
C LEU A 507 -13.06 -20.15 24.13
N ILE A 508 -13.99 -20.63 23.31
CA ILE A 508 -14.41 -22.04 23.23
C ILE A 508 -13.45 -22.81 22.32
N TYR A 509 -13.27 -22.33 21.10
CA TYR A 509 -12.46 -22.99 20.08
C TYR A 509 -12.15 -22.05 18.90
N SER A 510 -11.03 -22.27 18.21
CA SER A 510 -10.68 -21.55 16.98
C SER A 510 -10.24 -22.53 15.90
N PHE A 511 -10.88 -22.48 14.74
CA PHE A 511 -10.37 -23.07 13.50
C PHE A 511 -9.37 -22.08 12.88
N THR A 512 -8.11 -22.48 12.76
CA THR A 512 -7.02 -21.64 12.26
C THR A 512 -6.45 -22.17 10.95
N GLY A 513 -5.90 -21.29 10.11
CA GLY A 513 -5.28 -21.70 8.83
C GLY A 513 -6.30 -22.17 7.80
N CYS A 514 -7.54 -21.66 7.88
CA CYS A 514 -8.59 -21.97 6.93
C CYS A 514 -8.34 -21.22 5.61
N SER A 515 -8.42 -21.91 4.48
CA SER A 515 -8.31 -21.28 3.17
C SER A 515 -9.69 -21.01 2.58
N PHE A 516 -10.24 -19.82 2.82
CA PHE A 516 -11.54 -19.45 2.26
C PHE A 516 -11.41 -18.96 0.82
N THR A 517 -12.18 -19.58 -0.08
CA THR A 517 -12.19 -19.24 -1.52
C THR A 517 -13.58 -18.83 -2.02
N GLU A 518 -14.58 -18.93 -1.16
CA GLU A 518 -16.00 -18.74 -1.47
C GLU A 518 -16.66 -17.91 -0.38
N LYS A 519 -17.86 -17.40 -0.67
CA LYS A 519 -18.70 -16.77 0.34
C LYS A 519 -18.97 -17.74 1.49
N LEU A 520 -18.87 -17.21 2.70
CA LEU A 520 -19.28 -17.87 3.94
C LEU A 520 -20.66 -17.37 4.36
N TYR A 521 -21.48 -18.30 4.83
CA TYR A 521 -22.81 -18.07 5.37
C TYR A 521 -22.84 -18.52 6.83
N PRO A 522 -23.42 -17.73 7.75
CA PRO A 522 -23.78 -18.21 9.09
C PRO A 522 -24.61 -19.50 9.00
N PHE A 523 -24.28 -20.50 9.80
CA PHE A 523 -24.89 -21.83 9.77
C PHE A 523 -25.54 -22.15 11.12
N PHE A 524 -26.80 -22.59 11.08
CA PHE A 524 -27.58 -22.89 12.27
C PHE A 524 -28.31 -24.22 12.14
N SER A 525 -28.25 -25.03 13.19
CA SER A 525 -29.00 -26.28 13.33
C SER A 525 -29.57 -26.36 14.75
N PRO A 526 -30.88 -26.08 14.98
CA PRO A 526 -31.50 -26.28 16.28
C PRO A 526 -31.63 -27.77 16.67
N CYS A 527 -31.27 -28.70 15.78
CA CYS A 527 -31.50 -30.14 15.93
C CYS A 527 -32.98 -30.49 16.16
N ASN A 528 -33.27 -31.76 16.42
CA ASN A 528 -34.64 -32.23 16.62
C ASN A 528 -35.21 -31.79 17.97
N ASN A 529 -36.54 -31.73 18.08
CA ASN A 529 -37.26 -31.34 19.30
C ASN A 529 -37.11 -32.37 20.46
N ASP A 530 -36.82 -33.64 20.15
CA ASP A 530 -36.63 -34.73 21.13
C ASP A 530 -37.75 -34.84 22.17
N GLY A 531 -39.01 -34.78 21.70
CA GLY A 531 -40.18 -34.88 22.58
C GLY A 531 -40.35 -33.68 23.51
N GLY A 532 -39.86 -32.50 23.11
CA GLY A 532 -39.94 -31.26 23.89
C GLY A 532 -38.65 -30.91 24.64
N LYS A 533 -37.75 -31.87 24.86
CA LYS A 533 -36.50 -31.68 25.62
C LYS A 533 -35.51 -30.71 24.96
N ASN A 534 -35.66 -30.46 23.65
CA ASN A 534 -34.82 -29.55 22.88
C ASN A 534 -35.66 -28.50 22.11
N SER A 535 -36.85 -28.18 22.64
CA SER A 535 -37.84 -27.30 22.01
C SER A 535 -37.43 -25.82 21.95
N ALA A 536 -36.51 -25.38 22.81
CA ALA A 536 -36.03 -24.01 22.84
C ALA A 536 -35.43 -23.60 21.47
N PRO A 537 -35.72 -22.38 20.97
CA PRO A 537 -35.17 -21.89 19.71
C PRO A 537 -33.69 -21.54 19.84
N LEU A 538 -32.98 -21.54 18.73
CA LEU A 538 -31.78 -20.72 18.57
C LEU A 538 -32.22 -19.29 18.28
N ILE A 539 -31.64 -18.30 18.95
CA ILE A 539 -32.00 -16.89 18.80
C ILE A 539 -30.75 -16.08 18.46
N ILE A 540 -30.75 -15.41 17.32
CA ILE A 540 -29.72 -14.44 16.95
C ILE A 540 -29.94 -13.17 17.78
N CYS A 541 -28.93 -12.77 18.55
CA CYS A 541 -29.02 -11.63 19.46
C CYS A 541 -28.16 -10.47 18.96
N PRO A 542 -28.60 -9.21 19.15
CA PRO A 542 -27.71 -8.07 19.01
C PRO A 542 -26.66 -8.08 20.13
N VAL A 543 -25.48 -7.54 19.84
CA VAL A 543 -24.42 -7.32 20.82
C VAL A 543 -24.87 -6.18 21.74
N ASN A 544 -25.22 -6.52 22.98
CA ASN A 544 -25.48 -5.50 23.99
C ASN A 544 -24.14 -4.87 24.39
N GLN A 545 -23.79 -3.74 23.78
CA GLN A 545 -22.70 -2.90 24.26
C GLN A 545 -23.12 -2.32 25.62
N THR A 546 -22.75 -2.98 26.72
CA THR A 546 -22.69 -2.32 28.01
C THR A 546 -21.59 -1.26 27.92
N VAL A 547 -22.03 -0.03 27.66
CA VAL A 547 -21.22 1.20 27.61
C VAL A 547 -20.44 1.40 28.90
#